data_AF-A0A4V1T391-F1
#
_entry.id   AF-A0A4V1T391-F1
#
_cell.length_a   1.000
_cell.length_b   1.000
_cell.length_c   1.000
_cell.angle_alpha   90.00
_cell.angle_beta   90.00
_cell.angle_gamma   90.00
#
_symmetry.space_group_name_H-M   'P 1'
#
loop_
_entity.id
_entity.type
_entity.pdbx_description
1 polymer ?
#
loop_
_entity_poly.entity_id
_entity_poly.type
_entity_poly.pdbx_seq_one_letter_code
_entity_poly.pdbx_strand_id
1 'polypeptide(L)'
;MLHKVKVLAEKLIGVSVSADLESRIFNAVSFFIGIVLILNSLANYLLNLPVLTILMFTAASIALFLYYLSRIKRKLGVAVLLFGLLGNAVLAVNFFYNSGLQGPTLLVFTLLVFLLMAISPKKQHLFWMILHPVNVSVLLIVDYYYPDHIENSYATRFSLYADYGYSYLVVTVLIGLIMTYFKTSYNQQKILLENRASQLVDVNQTKDKLFSIIAHDLRSPMASIQNYLEILNEYKFTSEEKKTMELELLSKTKNTDQLLSNLLYWSMNQINGVKVNLVSLNLKETLISVLQLAQVAATDKGIDIDNLLPPKVVLQA
;
A
#
# COMPACT_ATOMS: atom_id res chain seq x y z
N MET A 1 16.97 5.08 20.11
CA MET A 1 16.53 6.46 19.80
C MET A 1 15.88 6.57 18.42
N LEU A 2 16.55 6.09 17.35
CA LEU A 2 16.05 6.09 15.97
C LEU A 2 14.69 5.42 15.76
N HIS A 3 14.41 4.29 16.45
CA HIS A 3 13.12 3.61 16.34
C HIS A 3 11.96 4.43 16.94
N LYS A 4 12.16 5.12 18.07
CA LYS A 4 11.15 6.00 18.66
C LYS A 4 10.87 7.22 17.78
N VAL A 5 11.90 7.80 17.16
CA VAL A 5 11.74 8.90 16.18
C VAL A 5 10.97 8.42 14.95
N LYS A 6 11.25 7.21 14.46
CA LYS A 6 10.55 6.61 13.33
C LYS A 6 9.07 6.36 13.65
N VAL A 7 8.75 5.78 14.81
CA VAL A 7 7.37 5.55 15.27
C VAL A 7 6.62 6.88 15.48
N LEU A 8 7.29 7.91 16.01
CA LEU A 8 6.70 9.25 16.18
C LEU A 8 6.42 9.90 14.81
N ALA A 9 7.36 9.80 13.87
CA ALA A 9 7.20 10.26 12.50
C ALA A 9 6.09 9.51 11.76
N GLU A 10 5.98 8.20 11.95
CA GLU A 10 4.89 7.38 11.38
C GLU A 10 3.52 7.81 11.92
N LYS A 11 3.43 8.16 13.20
CA LYS A 11 2.20 8.62 13.87
C LYS A 11 1.80 10.05 13.45
N LEU A 12 2.77 10.95 13.29
CA LEU A 12 2.55 12.36 12.92
C LEU A 12 2.34 12.58 11.41
N ILE A 13 3.09 11.88 10.57
CA ILE A 13 3.07 12.03 9.10
C ILE A 13 2.01 11.11 8.47
N GLY A 14 1.56 10.07 9.19
CA GLY A 14 0.55 9.15 8.69
C GLY A 14 1.14 8.14 7.71
N VAL A 15 2.26 7.51 8.08
CA VAL A 15 2.91 6.44 7.32
C VAL A 15 2.19 5.11 7.55
N SER A 16 0.85 5.10 7.49
CA SER A 16 0.12 3.84 7.32
C SER A 16 0.14 3.51 5.84
N VAL A 17 0.40 2.25 5.50
CA VAL A 17 0.42 1.72 4.12
C VAL A 17 -0.86 2.05 3.33
N SER A 18 -1.94 2.46 4.00
CA SER A 18 -3.22 2.88 3.44
C SER A 18 -3.34 4.37 3.05
N ALA A 19 -2.39 5.24 3.42
CA ALA A 19 -2.48 6.68 3.13
C ALA A 19 -1.72 7.03 1.83
N ASP A 20 -2.40 7.77 0.94
CA ASP A 20 -1.85 8.21 -0.34
C ASP A 20 -0.56 9.04 -0.15
N LEU A 21 0.40 8.88 -1.08
CA LEU A 21 1.72 9.52 -1.01
C LEU A 21 1.59 11.04 -0.90
N GLU A 22 0.68 11.63 -1.69
CA GLU A 22 0.37 13.06 -1.70
C GLU A 22 -0.02 13.58 -0.30
N SER A 23 -0.89 12.83 0.39
CA SER A 23 -1.35 13.17 1.74
C SER A 23 -0.19 13.18 2.73
N ARG A 24 0.73 12.21 2.62
CA ARG A 24 1.88 12.10 3.52
C ARG A 24 2.85 13.26 3.33
N ILE A 25 3.14 13.62 2.08
CA ILE A 25 4.02 14.75 1.76
C ILE A 25 3.39 16.04 2.29
N PHE A 26 2.13 16.31 1.96
CA PHE A 26 1.44 17.54 2.39
C PHE A 26 1.38 17.66 3.92
N ASN A 27 1.08 16.57 4.62
CA ASN A 27 1.02 16.56 6.08
C ASN A 27 2.39 16.83 6.71
N ALA A 28 3.46 16.22 6.19
CA ALA A 28 4.81 16.47 6.68
C ALA A 28 5.18 17.95 6.49
N VAL A 29 4.99 18.47 5.27
CA VAL A 29 5.31 19.86 4.93
C VAL A 29 4.53 20.84 5.82
N SER A 30 3.21 20.69 5.91
CA SER A 30 2.36 21.60 6.70
C SER A 30 2.69 21.57 8.20
N PHE A 31 3.01 20.39 8.74
CA PHE A 31 3.38 20.24 10.14
C PHE A 31 4.73 20.90 10.46
N PHE A 32 5.76 20.63 9.65
CA PHE A 32 7.08 21.23 9.84
C PHE A 32 7.05 22.74 9.63
N ILE A 33 6.36 23.24 8.60
CA ILE A 33 6.15 24.68 8.39
C ILE A 33 5.47 25.29 9.61
N GLY A 34 4.40 24.66 10.12
CA GLY A 34 3.70 25.14 11.32
C GLY A 34 4.62 25.27 12.53
N ILE A 35 5.45 24.27 12.80
CA ILE A 35 6.43 24.31 13.92
C ILE A 35 7.46 25.41 13.72
N VAL A 36 8.05 25.50 12.53
CA VAL A 36 9.06 26.51 12.21
C VAL A 36 8.48 27.91 12.39
N LEU A 37 7.24 28.14 11.96
CA LEU A 37 6.57 29.43 12.13
C LEU A 37 6.26 29.76 13.59
N ILE A 38 5.90 28.77 14.42
CA ILE A 38 5.73 28.97 15.88
C ILE A 38 7.05 29.38 16.53
N LEU A 39 8.14 28.68 16.21
CA LEU A 39 9.46 29.00 16.75
C LEU A 39 9.93 30.39 16.32
N ASN A 40 9.71 30.77 15.05
CA ASN A 40 9.99 32.12 14.56
C ASN A 40 9.12 33.18 15.25
N SER A 41 7.84 32.89 15.48
CA SER A 41 6.97 33.78 16.25
C SER A 41 7.50 34.01 17.66
N LEU A 42 7.98 32.97 18.34
CA LEU A 42 8.57 33.09 19.68
C LEU A 42 9.87 33.90 19.66
N ALA A 43 10.74 33.66 18.67
CA ALA A 43 11.96 34.43 18.50
C ALA A 43 11.67 35.93 18.26
N ASN A 44 10.70 36.24 17.38
CA ASN A 44 10.28 37.62 17.10
C ASN A 44 9.70 38.30 18.34
N TYR A 45 8.98 37.57 19.19
CA TYR A 45 8.47 38.09 20.46
C TYR A 45 9.63 38.47 21.40
N LEU A 46 10.64 37.59 21.53
CA LEU A 46 11.83 37.85 22.34
C LEU A 46 12.66 39.03 21.83
N LEU A 47 12.65 39.27 20.51
CA LEU A 47 13.30 40.41 19.87
C LEU A 47 12.48 41.70 19.90
N ASN A 48 11.31 41.72 20.57
CA ASN A 48 10.38 42.85 20.63
C ASN A 48 9.89 43.33 19.24
N LEU A 49 9.60 42.40 18.33
CA LEU A 49 9.07 42.67 16.99
C LEU A 49 7.58 42.25 16.92
N PRO A 50 6.62 43.07 17.41
CA PRO A 50 5.24 42.65 17.62
C PRO A 50 4.49 42.34 16.32
N VAL A 51 4.73 43.13 15.26
CA VAL A 51 4.08 42.93 13.96
C VAL A 51 4.48 41.58 13.34
N LEU A 52 5.79 41.30 13.32
CA LEU A 52 6.31 40.02 12.80
C LEU A 52 5.89 38.83 13.65
N THR A 53 5.74 39.03 14.97
CA THR A 53 5.22 38.00 15.88
C THR A 53 3.79 37.61 15.49
N ILE A 54 2.90 38.59 15.36
CA ILE A 54 1.49 38.34 14.98
C ILE A 54 1.41 37.68 13.61
N LEU A 55 2.19 38.15 12.63
CA LEU A 55 2.20 37.59 11.28
C LEU A 55 2.68 36.13 11.24
N MET A 56 3.76 35.79 11.96
CA MET A 56 4.26 34.41 11.99
C MET A 56 3.29 33.49 12.74
N PHE A 57 2.64 33.98 13.80
CA PHE A 57 1.63 33.22 14.53
C PHE A 57 0.38 32.92 13.70
N THR A 58 -0.11 33.89 12.92
CA THR A 58 -1.27 33.67 12.03
C THR A 58 -0.91 32.69 10.91
N ALA A 59 0.28 32.81 10.32
CA ALA A 59 0.77 31.86 9.32
C ALA A 59 0.91 30.43 9.90
N ALA A 60 1.43 30.30 11.12
CA ALA A 60 1.48 29.02 11.83
C ALA A 60 0.10 28.41 12.04
N SER A 61 -0.87 29.24 12.46
CA SER A 61 -2.26 28.82 12.68
C SER A 61 -2.90 28.31 11.39
N ILE A 62 -2.66 28.99 10.25
CA ILE A 62 -3.09 28.54 8.93
C ILE A 62 -2.45 27.19 8.59
N ALA A 63 -1.12 27.06 8.75
CA ALA A 63 -0.41 25.81 8.43
C ALA A 63 -0.94 24.61 9.25
N LEU A 64 -1.18 24.82 10.55
CA LEU A 64 -1.76 23.80 11.43
C LEU A 64 -3.21 23.48 11.10
N PHE A 65 -4.01 24.48 10.69
CA PHE A 65 -5.37 24.25 10.22
C PHE A 65 -5.42 23.43 8.93
N LEU A 66 -4.53 23.71 7.97
CA LEU A 66 -4.40 22.92 6.75
C LEU A 66 -3.95 21.49 7.03
N TYR A 67 -3.00 21.31 7.94
CA TYR A 67 -2.60 20.00 8.46
C TYR A 67 -3.80 19.26 9.08
N TYR A 68 -4.59 19.92 9.93
CA TYR A 68 -5.80 19.36 10.54
C TYR A 68 -6.81 18.92 9.47
N LEU A 69 -7.06 19.75 8.45
CA LEU A 69 -8.01 19.48 7.38
C LEU A 69 -7.58 18.27 6.52
N SER A 70 -6.29 18.19 6.21
CA SER A 70 -5.73 17.07 5.46
C SER A 70 -5.69 15.79 6.28
N ARG A 71 -5.13 15.83 7.50
CA ARG A 71 -4.86 14.63 8.31
C ARG A 71 -6.09 14.11 9.05
N ILE A 72 -6.80 14.99 9.77
CA ILE A 72 -7.88 14.59 10.68
C ILE A 72 -9.21 14.51 9.94
N LYS A 73 -9.53 15.53 9.12
CA LYS A 73 -10.76 15.54 8.31
C LYS A 73 -10.65 14.74 7.01
N ARG A 74 -9.45 14.27 6.63
CA ARG A 74 -9.17 13.52 5.38
C ARG A 74 -9.62 14.27 4.11
N LYS A 75 -9.58 15.60 4.14
CA LYS A 75 -9.97 16.47 3.01
C LYS A 75 -8.74 17.08 2.33
N LEU A 76 -7.83 16.24 1.84
CA LEU A 76 -6.58 16.69 1.20
C LEU A 76 -6.84 17.71 0.08
N GLY A 77 -7.76 17.43 -0.84
CA GLY A 77 -8.04 18.31 -1.97
C GLY A 77 -8.44 19.74 -1.54
N VAL A 78 -9.22 19.88 -0.45
CA VAL A 78 -9.59 21.21 0.06
C VAL A 78 -8.39 21.88 0.72
N ALA A 79 -7.58 21.15 1.48
CA ALA A 79 -6.39 21.69 2.12
C ALA A 79 -5.36 22.18 1.10
N VAL A 80 -5.09 21.40 0.04
CA VAL A 80 -4.18 21.78 -1.03
C VAL A 80 -4.73 22.96 -1.84
N LEU A 81 -6.05 23.01 -2.07
CA LEU A 81 -6.70 24.14 -2.73
C LEU A 81 -6.48 25.44 -1.95
N LEU A 82 -6.76 25.44 -0.64
CA LEU A 82 -6.53 26.60 0.22
C LEU A 82 -5.04 26.98 0.28
N PHE A 83 -4.15 25.99 0.44
CA PHE A 83 -2.71 26.22 0.46
C PHE A 83 -2.22 26.89 -0.83
N GLY A 84 -2.63 26.38 -1.99
CA GLY A 84 -2.19 26.92 -3.27
C GLY A 84 -2.77 28.30 -3.57
N LEU A 85 -4.04 28.57 -3.21
CA LEU A 85 -4.64 29.89 -3.38
C LEU A 85 -3.96 30.93 -2.48
N LEU A 86 -3.75 30.59 -1.21
CA LEU A 86 -3.02 31.45 -0.27
C LEU A 86 -1.58 31.68 -0.73
N GLY A 87 -0.88 30.63 -1.16
CA GLY A 87 0.48 30.74 -1.68
C GLY A 87 0.57 31.66 -2.91
N ASN A 88 -0.38 31.54 -3.85
CA ASN A 88 -0.45 32.43 -5.00
C ASN A 88 -0.73 33.88 -4.60
N ALA A 89 -1.64 34.12 -3.66
CA ALA A 89 -1.94 35.47 -3.17
C ALA A 89 -0.73 36.10 -2.45
N VAL A 90 -0.04 35.34 -1.59
CA VAL A 90 1.17 35.80 -0.90
C VAL A 90 2.28 36.11 -1.90
N LEU A 91 2.50 35.26 -2.90
CA LEU A 91 3.51 35.53 -3.93
C LEU A 91 3.13 36.70 -4.85
N ALA A 92 1.84 36.89 -5.14
CA ALA A 92 1.36 38.05 -5.88
C ALA A 92 1.64 39.35 -5.12
N VAL A 93 1.37 39.38 -3.80
CA VAL A 93 1.75 40.52 -2.95
C VAL A 93 3.27 40.69 -2.91
N ASN A 94 4.02 39.59 -2.71
CA ASN A 94 5.49 39.62 -2.70
C ASN A 94 6.07 40.19 -4.00
N PHE A 95 5.44 39.97 -5.15
CA PHE A 95 5.89 40.51 -6.42
C PHE A 95 5.98 42.05 -6.40
N PHE A 96 4.99 42.74 -5.82
CA PHE A 96 5.00 44.21 -5.71
C PHE A 96 6.05 44.73 -4.73
N TYR A 97 6.32 43.99 -3.64
CA TYR A 97 7.26 44.38 -2.58
C TYR A 97 8.68 43.84 -2.77
N ASN A 98 8.91 43.07 -3.84
CA ASN A 98 10.20 42.44 -4.10
C ASN A 98 10.68 42.73 -5.53
N SER A 99 10.53 44.00 -5.95
CA SER A 99 11.03 44.52 -7.23
C SER A 99 10.45 43.87 -8.49
N GLY A 100 9.26 43.27 -8.42
CA GLY A 100 8.49 42.80 -9.59
C GLY A 100 9.27 41.84 -10.49
N LEU A 101 9.26 42.11 -11.79
CA LEU A 101 10.02 41.34 -12.79
C LEU A 101 11.53 41.38 -12.53
N GLN A 102 12.04 42.45 -11.93
CA GLN A 102 13.46 42.58 -11.59
C GLN A 102 13.84 41.80 -10.33
N GLY A 103 12.90 41.18 -9.62
CA GLY A 103 13.17 40.37 -8.44
C GLY A 103 13.04 38.85 -8.66
N PRO A 104 13.41 38.04 -7.66
CA PRO A 104 13.42 36.58 -7.76
C PRO A 104 12.03 35.94 -7.58
N THR A 105 10.96 36.71 -7.37
CA THR A 105 9.62 36.19 -7.04
C THR A 105 9.08 35.19 -8.09
N LEU A 106 9.39 35.37 -9.37
CA LEU A 106 8.99 34.42 -10.43
C LEU A 106 9.64 33.03 -10.28
N LEU A 107 10.85 32.95 -9.71
CA LEU A 107 11.50 31.67 -9.39
C LEU A 107 10.74 30.94 -8.28
N VAL A 108 10.27 31.69 -7.27
CA VAL A 108 9.47 31.14 -6.17
C VAL A 108 8.08 30.70 -6.66
N PHE A 109 7.48 31.42 -7.60
CA PHE A 109 6.28 30.96 -8.31
C PHE A 109 6.50 29.63 -9.05
N THR A 110 7.68 29.43 -9.64
CA THR A 110 8.06 28.17 -10.31
C THR A 110 8.15 27.01 -9.31
N LEU A 111 8.73 27.26 -8.13
CA LEU A 111 8.74 26.29 -7.04
C LEU A 111 7.32 25.96 -6.55
N LEU A 112 6.45 26.96 -6.42
CA LEU A 112 5.08 26.76 -5.94
C LEU A 112 4.27 25.86 -6.89
N VAL A 113 4.35 26.07 -8.21
CA VAL A 113 3.62 25.19 -9.15
C VAL A 113 4.19 23.77 -9.11
N PHE A 114 5.50 23.62 -8.99
CA PHE A 114 6.13 22.31 -8.87
C PHE A 114 5.67 21.56 -7.61
N LEU A 115 5.64 22.27 -6.48
CA LEU A 115 5.13 21.75 -5.21
C LEU A 115 3.65 21.38 -5.32
N LEU A 116 2.82 22.22 -5.94
CA LEU A 116 1.40 21.94 -6.14
C LEU A 116 1.18 20.71 -7.03
N MET A 117 1.97 20.51 -8.09
CA MET A 117 1.89 19.30 -8.92
C MET A 117 2.31 18.04 -8.13
N ALA A 118 3.25 18.18 -7.20
CA ALA A 118 3.68 17.08 -6.34
C ALA A 118 2.61 16.68 -5.29
N ILE A 119 1.88 17.63 -4.71
CA ILE A 119 0.99 17.38 -3.55
C ILE A 119 -0.50 17.38 -3.89
N SER A 120 -0.91 17.93 -5.04
CA SER A 120 -2.33 18.08 -5.36
C SER A 120 -2.91 16.80 -5.98
N PRO A 121 -4.19 16.48 -5.67
CA PRO A 121 -4.87 15.37 -6.32
C PRO A 121 -4.94 15.58 -7.84
N LYS A 122 -4.84 14.50 -8.61
CA LYS A 122 -4.88 14.51 -10.09
C LYS A 122 -6.01 15.37 -10.69
N LYS A 123 -7.19 15.40 -10.04
CA LYS A 123 -8.35 16.21 -10.48
C LYS A 123 -8.09 17.72 -10.48
N GLN A 124 -7.10 18.20 -9.73
CA GLN A 124 -6.75 19.61 -9.60
C GLN A 124 -5.57 20.03 -10.50
N HIS A 125 -4.85 19.09 -11.12
CA HIS A 125 -3.65 19.40 -11.90
C HIS A 125 -3.94 20.39 -13.03
N LEU A 126 -5.00 20.15 -13.80
CA LEU A 126 -5.40 21.04 -14.88
C LEU A 126 -5.75 22.45 -14.38
N PHE A 127 -6.45 22.55 -13.24
CA PHE A 127 -6.77 23.83 -12.62
C PHE A 127 -5.51 24.63 -12.29
N TRP A 128 -4.51 23.99 -11.67
CA TRP A 128 -3.25 24.66 -11.32
C TRP A 128 -2.39 25.00 -12.54
N MET A 129 -2.37 24.14 -13.56
CA MET A 129 -1.67 24.39 -14.82
C MET A 129 -2.23 25.60 -15.58
N ILE A 130 -3.50 25.93 -15.41
CA ILE A 130 -4.14 27.10 -16.02
C ILE A 130 -4.01 28.32 -15.12
N LEU A 131 -4.31 28.19 -13.82
CA LEU A 131 -4.31 29.31 -12.88
C LEU A 131 -2.93 29.97 -12.77
N HIS A 132 -1.86 29.16 -12.72
CA HIS A 132 -0.50 29.66 -12.55
C HIS A 132 -0.02 30.60 -13.67
N PRO A 133 -0.04 30.21 -14.97
CA PRO A 133 0.35 31.11 -16.04
C PRO A 133 -0.57 32.31 -16.14
N VAL A 134 -1.88 32.16 -15.91
CA VAL A 134 -2.82 33.29 -15.88
C VAL A 134 -2.44 34.30 -14.80
N ASN A 135 -2.16 33.83 -13.57
CA ASN A 135 -1.76 34.69 -12.47
C ASN A 135 -0.45 35.44 -12.77
N VAL A 136 0.57 34.72 -13.25
CA VAL A 136 1.85 35.33 -13.65
C VAL A 136 1.66 36.34 -14.79
N SER A 137 0.89 36.01 -15.82
CA SER A 137 0.60 36.93 -16.93
C SER A 137 -0.11 38.20 -16.47
N VAL A 138 -1.07 38.10 -15.55
CA VAL A 138 -1.74 39.27 -14.97
C VAL A 138 -0.74 40.15 -14.24
N LEU A 139 0.13 39.59 -13.41
CA LEU A 139 1.16 40.35 -12.70
C LEU A 139 2.14 41.06 -13.65
N LEU A 140 2.56 40.38 -14.72
CA LEU A 140 3.44 40.97 -15.74
C LEU A 140 2.75 42.11 -16.51
N ILE A 141 1.46 41.98 -16.80
CA ILE A 141 0.67 43.05 -17.42
C ILE A 141 0.56 44.25 -16.47
N VAL A 142 0.33 44.01 -15.18
CA VAL A 142 0.25 45.07 -14.17
C VAL A 142 1.61 45.78 -14.03
N ASP A 143 2.71 45.04 -13.97
CA ASP A 143 4.08 45.59 -13.94
C ASP A 143 4.32 46.52 -15.15
N TYR A 144 3.93 46.07 -16.34
CA TYR A 144 4.12 46.83 -17.57
C TYR A 144 3.32 48.15 -17.61
N TYR A 145 2.05 48.13 -17.21
CA TYR A 145 1.19 49.33 -17.28
C TYR A 145 1.29 50.24 -16.06
N TYR A 146 1.68 49.70 -14.90
CA TYR A 146 1.73 50.44 -13.63
C TYR A 146 3.06 50.20 -12.89
N PRO A 147 4.20 50.57 -13.48
CA PRO A 147 5.53 50.33 -12.89
C PRO A 147 5.74 51.08 -11.57
N ASP A 148 5.08 52.22 -11.38
CA ASP A 148 5.18 53.03 -10.14
C ASP A 148 4.60 52.34 -8.89
N HIS A 149 3.81 51.27 -9.06
CA HIS A 149 3.28 50.48 -7.95
C HIS A 149 4.23 49.38 -7.47
N ILE A 150 5.38 49.19 -8.11
CA ILE A 150 6.38 48.19 -7.72
C ILE A 150 7.48 48.87 -6.90
N GLU A 151 7.63 48.41 -5.67
CA GLU A 151 8.68 48.90 -4.78
C GLU A 151 10.04 48.31 -5.18
N ASN A 152 11.02 49.19 -5.40
CA ASN A 152 12.39 48.76 -5.61
C ASN A 152 13.07 48.55 -4.25
N SER A 153 13.16 47.28 -3.87
CA SER A 153 13.56 46.86 -2.53
C SER A 153 15.07 46.69 -2.37
N TYR A 154 15.84 46.76 -3.48
CA TYR A 154 17.28 46.53 -3.46
C TYR A 154 18.07 47.84 -3.52
N ALA A 155 18.79 48.14 -2.44
CA ALA A 155 19.65 49.32 -2.37
C ALA A 155 20.87 49.25 -3.31
N THR A 156 21.34 48.04 -3.67
CA THR A 156 22.52 47.86 -4.51
C THR A 156 22.33 46.75 -5.55
N ARG A 157 23.07 46.84 -6.66
CA ARG A 157 23.13 45.75 -7.64
C ARG A 157 23.64 44.45 -7.02
N PHE A 158 24.58 44.53 -6.08
CA PHE A 158 25.10 43.36 -5.39
C PHE A 158 24.02 42.62 -4.60
N SER A 159 23.21 43.33 -3.80
CA SER A 159 22.11 42.71 -3.05
C SER A 159 21.09 42.04 -3.97
N LEU A 160 20.82 42.63 -5.14
CA LEU A 160 19.93 42.06 -6.13
C LEU A 160 20.47 40.72 -6.69
N TYR A 161 21.70 40.72 -7.19
CA TYR A 161 22.32 39.50 -7.74
C TYR A 161 22.53 38.42 -6.67
N ALA A 162 22.86 38.82 -5.43
CA ALA A 162 23.01 37.89 -4.32
C ALA A 162 21.68 37.20 -3.99
N ASP A 163 20.58 37.94 -3.92
CA ASP A 163 19.26 37.37 -3.64
C ASP A 163 18.75 36.47 -4.78
N TYR A 164 18.97 36.88 -6.04
CA TYR A 164 18.70 36.01 -7.18
C TYR A 164 19.50 34.71 -7.14
N GLY A 165 20.81 34.80 -6.90
CA GLY A 165 21.68 33.62 -6.82
C GLY A 165 21.26 32.68 -5.69
N TYR A 166 20.94 33.25 -4.51
CA TYR A 166 20.43 32.50 -3.38
C TYR A 166 19.09 31.81 -3.70
N SER A 167 18.12 32.57 -4.21
CA SER A 167 16.79 32.07 -4.55
C SER A 167 16.85 30.97 -5.62
N TYR A 168 17.68 31.14 -6.65
CA TYR A 168 17.88 30.14 -7.69
C TYR A 168 18.47 28.83 -7.15
N LEU A 169 19.49 28.92 -6.28
CA LEU A 169 20.06 27.75 -5.63
C LEU A 169 19.04 27.02 -4.77
N VAL A 170 18.29 27.75 -3.93
CA VAL A 170 17.25 27.18 -3.07
C VAL A 170 16.17 26.46 -3.90
N VAL A 171 15.63 27.12 -4.93
CA VAL A 171 14.60 26.54 -5.80
C VAL A 171 15.12 25.28 -6.50
N THR A 172 16.33 25.31 -7.05
CA THR A 172 16.94 24.16 -7.74
C THR A 172 17.14 22.97 -6.80
N VAL A 173 17.67 23.22 -5.60
CA VAL A 173 17.87 22.18 -4.57
C VAL A 173 16.54 21.58 -4.15
N LEU A 174 15.52 22.40 -3.88
CA LEU A 174 14.21 21.91 -3.45
C LEU A 174 13.51 21.09 -4.54
N ILE A 175 13.53 21.54 -5.80
CA ILE A 175 13.00 20.76 -6.93
C ILE A 175 13.75 19.44 -7.07
N GLY A 176 15.08 19.44 -6.99
CA GLY A 176 15.91 18.23 -7.05
C GLY A 176 15.60 17.23 -5.92
N LEU A 177 15.42 17.72 -4.69
CA LEU A 177 15.05 16.89 -3.54
C LEU A 177 13.65 16.28 -3.71
N ILE A 178 12.68 17.08 -4.14
CA ILE A 178 11.31 16.60 -4.43
C ILE A 178 11.37 15.53 -5.53
N MET A 179 12.02 15.80 -6.66
CA MET A 179 12.17 14.84 -7.76
C MET A 179 12.83 13.53 -7.32
N THR A 180 13.92 13.62 -6.55
CA THR A 180 14.62 12.43 -6.05
C THR A 180 13.73 11.60 -5.13
N TYR A 181 13.00 12.26 -4.22
CA TYR A 181 12.03 11.60 -3.34
C TYR A 181 10.93 10.88 -4.14
N PHE A 182 10.35 11.55 -5.15
CA PHE A 182 9.33 10.95 -6.01
C PHE A 182 9.87 9.76 -6.80
N LYS A 183 11.04 9.89 -7.42
CA LYS A 183 11.67 8.81 -8.19
C LYS A 183 11.94 7.57 -7.33
N THR A 184 12.45 7.78 -6.12
CA THR A 184 12.69 6.68 -5.17
C THR A 184 11.38 6.04 -4.71
N SER A 185 10.36 6.83 -4.38
CA SER A 185 9.05 6.30 -3.98
C SER A 185 8.39 5.49 -5.10
N TYR A 186 8.45 5.99 -6.33
CA TYR A 186 7.93 5.30 -7.51
C TYR A 186 8.64 3.96 -7.75
N ASN A 187 9.97 3.93 -7.69
CA ASN A 187 10.73 2.69 -7.86
C ASN A 187 10.42 1.65 -6.77
N GLN A 188 10.24 2.08 -5.51
CA GLN A 188 9.84 1.17 -4.44
C GLN A 188 8.45 0.57 -4.68
N GLN A 189 7.48 1.39 -5.12
CA GLN A 189 6.15 0.90 -5.47
C GLN A 189 6.20 -0.07 -6.65
N LYS A 190 7.03 0.21 -7.66
CA LYS A 190 7.24 -0.66 -8.82
C LYS A 190 7.79 -2.04 -8.40
N ILE A 191 8.87 -2.06 -7.61
CA ILE A 191 9.47 -3.32 -7.12
C ILE A 191 8.47 -4.11 -6.27
N LEU A 192 7.71 -3.43 -5.40
CA LEU A 192 6.68 -4.09 -4.61
C LEU A 192 5.59 -4.72 -5.49
N LEU A 193 5.19 -4.03 -6.56
CA LEU A 193 4.20 -4.53 -7.51
C LEU A 193 4.73 -5.74 -8.29
N GLU A 194 5.98 -5.69 -8.75
CA GLU A 194 6.64 -6.81 -9.45
C GLU A 194 6.75 -8.05 -8.55
N ASN A 195 7.13 -7.87 -7.27
CA ASN A 195 7.18 -8.97 -6.31
C ASN A 195 5.80 -9.60 -6.07
N ARG A 196 4.76 -8.77 -5.92
CA ARG A 196 3.37 -9.26 -5.77
C ARG A 196 2.89 -9.99 -7.02
N ALA A 197 3.26 -9.50 -8.21
CA ALA A 197 2.93 -10.16 -9.47
C ALA A 197 3.61 -11.53 -9.57
N SER A 198 4.90 -11.63 -9.22
CA SER A 198 5.61 -12.91 -9.17
C SER A 198 4.95 -13.89 -8.21
N GLN A 199 4.62 -13.46 -6.99
CA GLN A 199 3.92 -14.30 -6.01
C GLN A 199 2.56 -14.80 -6.52
N LEU A 200 1.81 -13.96 -7.23
CA LEU A 200 0.54 -14.36 -7.84
C LEU A 200 0.75 -15.42 -8.93
N VAL A 201 1.79 -15.28 -9.75
CA VAL A 201 2.14 -16.28 -10.77
C VAL A 201 2.50 -17.61 -10.11
N ASP A 202 3.34 -17.60 -9.07
CA ASP A 202 3.76 -18.82 -8.37
C ASP A 202 2.58 -19.55 -7.72
N VAL A 203 1.68 -18.80 -7.06
CA VAL A 203 0.44 -19.35 -6.50
C VAL A 203 -0.44 -19.94 -7.59
N ASN A 204 -0.57 -19.27 -8.73
CA ASN A 204 -1.39 -19.77 -9.83
C ASN A 204 -0.79 -21.04 -10.46
N GLN A 205 0.52 -21.09 -10.68
CA GLN A 205 1.21 -22.30 -11.17
C GLN A 205 1.05 -23.48 -10.19
N THR A 206 1.12 -23.21 -8.88
CA THR A 206 0.92 -24.23 -7.85
C THR A 206 -0.50 -24.79 -7.88
N LYS A 207 -1.49 -23.90 -8.05
CA LYS A 207 -2.91 -24.27 -8.22
C LYS A 207 -3.14 -25.09 -9.49
N ASP A 208 -2.56 -24.70 -10.62
CA ASP A 208 -2.69 -25.43 -11.89
C ASP A 208 -2.06 -26.82 -11.80
N LYS A 209 -0.88 -26.93 -11.19
CA LYS A 209 -0.22 -28.22 -10.92
C LYS A 209 -1.08 -29.11 -10.03
N LEU A 210 -1.69 -28.56 -8.98
CA LEU A 210 -2.61 -29.30 -8.11
C LEU A 210 -3.79 -29.85 -8.90
N PHE A 211 -4.48 -29.02 -9.70
CA PHE A 211 -5.62 -29.49 -10.48
C PHE A 211 -5.23 -30.56 -11.51
N SER A 212 -4.03 -30.46 -12.10
CA SER A 212 -3.51 -31.50 -12.99
C SER A 212 -3.34 -32.84 -12.27
N ILE A 213 -2.78 -32.84 -11.05
CA ILE A 213 -2.63 -34.04 -10.23
C ILE A 213 -4.01 -34.63 -9.86
N ILE A 214 -4.95 -33.78 -9.42
CA ILE A 214 -6.33 -34.21 -9.09
C ILE A 214 -7.00 -34.85 -10.32
N ALA A 215 -6.89 -34.22 -11.49
CA ALA A 215 -7.49 -34.73 -12.72
C ALA A 215 -6.90 -36.09 -13.12
N HIS A 216 -5.59 -36.28 -12.97
CA HIS A 216 -4.93 -37.56 -13.22
C HIS A 216 -5.43 -38.65 -12.26
N ASP A 217 -5.43 -38.37 -10.96
CA ASP A 217 -5.77 -39.35 -9.93
C ASP A 217 -7.26 -39.70 -9.91
N LEU A 218 -8.13 -38.82 -10.41
CA LEU A 218 -9.56 -39.08 -10.60
C LEU A 218 -9.85 -39.87 -11.89
N ARG A 219 -9.04 -39.71 -12.95
CA ARG A 219 -9.28 -40.35 -14.25
C ARG A 219 -9.19 -41.87 -14.16
N SER A 220 -8.22 -42.40 -13.41
CA SER A 220 -8.02 -43.85 -13.24
C SER A 220 -9.22 -44.57 -12.59
N PRO A 221 -9.74 -44.14 -11.42
CA PRO A 221 -10.92 -44.77 -10.84
C PRO A 221 -12.18 -44.57 -11.68
N MET A 222 -12.35 -43.42 -12.34
CA MET A 222 -13.49 -43.18 -13.23
C MET A 222 -13.49 -44.11 -14.45
N ALA A 223 -12.33 -44.30 -15.08
CA ALA A 223 -12.19 -45.28 -16.15
C ALA A 223 -12.46 -46.72 -15.67
N SER A 224 -12.00 -47.07 -14.46
CA SER A 224 -12.29 -48.37 -13.85
C SER A 224 -13.80 -48.56 -13.61
N ILE A 225 -14.48 -47.56 -13.05
CA ILE A 225 -15.94 -47.59 -12.81
C ILE A 225 -16.70 -47.71 -14.13
N GLN A 226 -16.30 -46.95 -15.16
CA GLN A 226 -16.89 -47.02 -16.48
C GLN A 226 -16.74 -48.42 -17.10
N ASN A 227 -15.55 -49.01 -17.08
CA ASN A 227 -15.31 -50.36 -17.60
C ASN A 227 -16.16 -51.42 -16.86
N TYR A 228 -16.31 -51.31 -15.53
CA TYR A 228 -17.17 -52.22 -14.77
C TYR A 228 -18.64 -52.14 -15.24
N LEU A 229 -19.14 -50.92 -15.46
CA LEU A 229 -20.51 -50.71 -15.94
C LEU A 229 -20.70 -51.21 -17.37
N GLU A 230 -19.71 -51.04 -18.25
CA GLU A 230 -19.72 -51.58 -19.62
C GLU A 230 -19.76 -53.12 -19.61
N ILE A 231 -18.90 -53.76 -18.82
CA ILE A 231 -18.88 -55.23 -18.65
C ILE A 231 -20.23 -55.75 -18.14
N LEU A 232 -20.78 -55.12 -17.09
CA LEU A 232 -22.08 -55.49 -16.51
C LEU A 232 -23.25 -55.37 -17.50
N ASN A 233 -23.14 -54.50 -18.49
CA ASN A 233 -24.18 -54.27 -19.50
C ASN A 233 -24.05 -55.20 -20.71
N GLU A 234 -22.82 -55.59 -21.08
CA GLU A 234 -22.54 -56.36 -22.30
C GLU A 234 -22.64 -57.88 -22.09
N TYR A 235 -22.31 -58.37 -20.89
CA TYR A 235 -22.24 -59.81 -20.61
C TYR A 235 -23.37 -60.29 -19.69
N LYS A 236 -23.79 -61.55 -19.87
CA LYS A 236 -24.73 -62.22 -18.96
C LYS A 236 -23.96 -62.87 -17.82
N PHE A 237 -24.22 -62.41 -16.60
CA PHE A 237 -23.62 -62.94 -15.37
C PHE A 237 -24.60 -63.82 -14.59
N THR A 238 -24.06 -64.78 -13.85
CA THR A 238 -24.80 -65.44 -12.78
C THR A 238 -25.07 -64.45 -11.62
N SER A 239 -26.05 -64.75 -10.79
CA SER A 239 -26.40 -63.90 -9.65
C SER A 239 -25.24 -63.67 -8.67
N GLU A 240 -24.34 -64.66 -8.51
CA GLU A 240 -23.17 -64.56 -7.63
C GLU A 240 -22.05 -63.69 -8.24
N GLU A 241 -21.76 -63.85 -9.53
CA GLU A 241 -20.76 -63.04 -10.24
C GLU A 241 -21.18 -61.56 -10.25
N LYS A 242 -22.46 -61.29 -10.54
CA LYS A 242 -23.01 -59.93 -10.54
C LYS A 242 -22.89 -59.28 -9.17
N LYS A 243 -23.23 -60.00 -8.10
CA LYS A 243 -23.12 -59.50 -6.72
C LYS A 243 -21.68 -59.18 -6.33
N THR A 244 -20.73 -59.99 -6.78
CA THR A 244 -19.29 -59.76 -6.54
C THR A 244 -18.81 -58.49 -7.24
N MET A 245 -19.16 -58.31 -8.52
CA MET A 245 -18.82 -57.09 -9.27
C MET A 245 -19.46 -55.83 -8.67
N GLU A 246 -20.71 -55.90 -8.22
CA GLU A 246 -21.40 -54.79 -7.56
C GLU A 246 -20.69 -54.36 -6.26
N LEU A 247 -20.19 -55.32 -5.48
CA LEU A 247 -19.42 -55.05 -4.26
C LEU A 247 -18.06 -54.39 -4.56
N GLU A 248 -17.35 -54.86 -5.60
CA GLU A 248 -16.09 -54.24 -6.04
C GLU A 248 -16.32 -52.83 -6.58
N LEU A 249 -17.36 -52.61 -7.37
CA LEU A 249 -17.74 -51.30 -7.89
C LEU A 249 -18.09 -50.32 -6.76
N LEU A 250 -18.83 -50.78 -5.76
CA LEU A 250 -19.16 -49.99 -4.57
C LEU A 250 -17.91 -49.61 -3.79
N SER A 251 -16.97 -50.55 -3.62
CA SER A 251 -15.69 -50.32 -2.95
C SER A 251 -14.85 -49.27 -3.71
N LYS A 252 -14.70 -49.43 -5.03
CA LYS A 252 -13.99 -48.46 -5.91
C LYS A 252 -14.60 -47.06 -5.82
N THR A 253 -15.93 -46.96 -5.85
CA THR A 253 -16.65 -45.69 -5.78
C THR A 253 -16.45 -45.01 -4.42
N LYS A 254 -16.58 -45.74 -3.31
CA LYS A 254 -16.30 -45.21 -1.96
C LYS A 254 -14.87 -44.72 -1.81
N ASN A 255 -13.89 -45.48 -2.30
CA ASN A 255 -12.49 -45.07 -2.25
C ASN A 255 -12.23 -43.79 -3.05
N THR A 256 -12.89 -43.63 -4.20
CA THR A 256 -12.79 -42.44 -5.06
C THR A 256 -13.42 -41.21 -4.39
N ASP A 257 -14.58 -41.38 -3.77
CA ASP A 257 -15.27 -40.33 -3.01
C ASP A 257 -14.42 -39.87 -1.81
N GLN A 258 -13.78 -40.82 -1.12
CA GLN A 258 -12.88 -40.51 -0.01
C GLN A 258 -11.61 -39.79 -0.47
N LEU A 259 -11.03 -40.18 -1.62
CA LEU A 259 -9.91 -39.48 -2.25
C LEU A 259 -10.30 -38.03 -2.60
N LEU A 260 -11.45 -37.83 -3.24
CA LEU A 260 -11.96 -36.51 -3.61
C LEU A 260 -12.20 -35.64 -2.37
N SER A 261 -12.81 -36.21 -1.33
CA SER A 261 -13.05 -35.53 -0.05
C SER A 261 -11.75 -35.11 0.62
N ASN A 262 -10.73 -35.98 0.63
CA ASN A 262 -9.41 -35.66 1.18
C ASN A 262 -8.71 -34.54 0.38
N LEU A 263 -8.81 -34.58 -0.95
CA LEU A 263 -8.26 -33.53 -1.83
C LEU A 263 -8.96 -32.19 -1.65
N LEU A 264 -10.29 -32.19 -1.53
CA LEU A 264 -11.08 -31.00 -1.21
C LEU A 264 -10.71 -30.42 0.15
N TYR A 265 -10.60 -31.27 1.17
CA TYR A 265 -10.18 -30.86 2.51
C TYR A 265 -8.79 -30.23 2.50
N TRP A 266 -7.84 -30.85 1.79
CA TRP A 266 -6.49 -30.32 1.63
C TRP A 266 -6.47 -28.98 0.88
N SER A 267 -7.20 -28.87 -0.23
CA SER A 267 -7.32 -27.63 -1.01
C SER A 267 -7.92 -26.50 -0.19
N MET A 268 -8.96 -26.79 0.61
CA MET A 268 -9.64 -25.80 1.43
C MET A 268 -8.76 -25.30 2.58
N ASN A 269 -7.93 -26.16 3.16
CA ASN A 269 -6.91 -25.79 4.15
C ASN A 269 -5.82 -24.89 3.55
N GLN A 270 -5.51 -25.07 2.26
CA GLN A 270 -4.52 -24.25 1.58
C GLN A 270 -5.04 -22.87 1.18
N ILE A 271 -6.35 -22.74 0.93
CA ILE A 271 -7.02 -21.46 0.66
C ILE A 271 -7.24 -20.66 1.95
N ASN A 272 -7.77 -21.29 2.99
CA ASN A 272 -8.19 -20.59 4.21
C ASN A 272 -7.10 -20.52 5.28
N GLY A 273 -5.96 -21.18 5.05
CA GLY A 273 -4.97 -21.45 6.07
C GLY A 273 -5.45 -22.49 7.08
N VAL A 274 -4.51 -23.20 7.71
CA VAL A 274 -4.82 -24.20 8.72
C VAL A 274 -5.21 -23.51 10.03
N LYS A 275 -6.48 -23.59 10.42
CA LYS A 275 -6.91 -23.22 11.78
C LYS A 275 -6.64 -24.39 12.72
N VAL A 276 -5.52 -24.31 13.43
CA VAL A 276 -5.17 -25.31 14.44
C VAL A 276 -5.94 -25.02 15.73
N ASN A 277 -6.80 -25.94 16.14
CA ASN A 277 -7.41 -25.92 17.47
C ASN A 277 -6.66 -26.89 18.38
N LEU A 278 -5.88 -26.35 19.30
CA LEU A 278 -5.09 -27.17 20.23
C LEU A 278 -6.01 -27.72 21.33
N VAL A 279 -6.13 -29.04 21.38
CA VAL A 279 -6.91 -29.75 22.38
C VAL A 279 -6.09 -30.91 22.93
N SER A 280 -6.30 -31.26 24.19
CA SER A 280 -5.65 -32.45 24.74
C SER A 280 -6.23 -33.71 24.09
N LEU A 281 -5.37 -34.58 23.56
CA LEU A 281 -5.78 -35.77 22.83
C LEU A 281 -5.17 -37.05 23.42
N ASN A 282 -5.98 -38.11 23.49
CA ASN A 282 -5.50 -39.45 23.82
C ASN A 282 -4.95 -40.09 22.53
N LEU A 283 -3.63 -40.29 22.50
CA LEU A 283 -2.93 -40.75 21.31
C LEU A 283 -3.41 -42.15 20.88
N LYS A 284 -3.72 -43.03 21.86
CA LYS A 284 -4.19 -44.39 21.61
C LYS A 284 -5.56 -44.41 20.95
N GLU A 285 -6.51 -43.63 21.46
CA GLU A 285 -7.86 -43.53 20.90
C GLU A 285 -7.85 -42.96 19.48
N THR A 286 -7.00 -41.96 19.25
CA THR A 286 -6.89 -41.31 17.94
C THR A 286 -6.29 -42.27 16.89
N LEU A 287 -5.26 -43.05 17.27
CA LEU A 287 -4.57 -43.96 16.37
C LEU A 287 -5.31 -45.27 16.09
N ILE A 288 -6.22 -45.72 16.96
CA ILE A 288 -6.97 -46.98 16.77
C ILE A 288 -7.66 -47.04 15.41
N SER A 289 -8.36 -45.96 15.04
CA SER A 289 -9.08 -45.88 13.77
C SER A 289 -8.15 -45.97 12.55
N VAL A 290 -6.99 -45.33 12.63
CA VAL A 290 -5.97 -45.35 11.57
C VAL A 290 -5.29 -46.72 11.47
N LEU A 291 -4.97 -47.33 12.61
CA LEU A 291 -4.36 -48.66 12.67
C LEU A 291 -5.31 -49.74 12.12
N GLN A 292 -6.61 -49.66 12.43
CA GLN A 292 -7.61 -50.57 11.87
C GLN A 292 -7.70 -50.46 10.35
N LEU A 293 -7.68 -49.23 9.81
CA LEU A 293 -7.67 -49.00 8.37
C LEU A 293 -6.39 -49.55 7.72
N ALA A 294 -5.23 -49.29 8.33
CA ALA A 294 -3.93 -49.77 7.84
C ALA A 294 -3.80 -51.30 7.91
N GLN A 295 -4.40 -51.94 8.92
CA GLN A 295 -4.38 -53.39 9.08
C GLN A 295 -5.02 -54.12 7.90
N VAL A 296 -6.11 -53.58 7.34
CA VAL A 296 -6.76 -54.18 6.16
C VAL A 296 -5.79 -54.24 4.98
N ALA A 297 -5.15 -53.11 4.65
CA ALA A 297 -4.18 -53.05 3.55
C ALA A 297 -2.88 -53.83 3.84
N ALA A 298 -2.49 -53.94 5.11
CA ALA A 298 -1.32 -54.71 5.53
C ALA A 298 -1.57 -56.22 5.40
N THR A 299 -2.76 -56.68 5.78
CA THR A 299 -3.17 -58.09 5.65
C THR A 299 -3.18 -58.53 4.18
N ASP A 300 -3.71 -57.68 3.28
CA ASP A 300 -3.70 -57.92 1.83
C ASP A 300 -2.28 -58.05 1.25
N LYS A 301 -1.29 -57.45 1.92
CA LYS A 301 0.13 -57.45 1.51
C LYS A 301 1.01 -58.39 2.33
N GLY A 302 0.45 -59.12 3.30
CA GLY A 302 1.21 -59.97 4.21
C GLY A 302 2.18 -59.22 5.13
N ILE A 303 1.85 -57.98 5.50
CA ILE A 303 2.65 -57.10 6.37
C ILE A 303 2.07 -57.16 7.78
N ASP A 304 2.94 -57.32 8.79
CA ASP A 304 2.56 -57.29 10.20
C ASP A 304 2.73 -55.89 10.80
N ILE A 305 1.80 -55.46 11.66
CA ILE A 305 1.81 -54.13 12.30
C ILE A 305 1.87 -54.31 13.82
N ASP A 306 3.05 -54.07 14.39
CA ASP A 306 3.25 -54.03 15.83
C ASP A 306 3.02 -52.63 16.42
N ASN A 307 2.07 -52.53 17.36
CA ASN A 307 1.79 -51.29 18.06
C ASN A 307 2.47 -51.26 19.45
N LEU A 308 3.60 -50.56 19.56
CA LEU A 308 4.40 -50.43 20.78
C LEU A 308 4.05 -49.20 21.64
N LEU A 309 2.82 -48.67 21.51
CA LEU A 309 2.40 -47.49 22.26
C LEU A 309 2.26 -47.76 23.78
N PRO A 310 2.80 -46.88 24.66
CA PRO A 310 2.57 -46.96 26.09
C PRO A 310 1.09 -46.80 26.46
N PRO A 311 0.62 -47.41 27.57
CA PRO A 311 -0.81 -47.52 27.88
C PRO A 311 -1.54 -46.19 28.16
N LYS A 312 -0.84 -45.08 28.41
CA LYS A 312 -1.42 -43.73 28.55
C LYS A 312 -0.46 -42.66 28.02
N VAL A 313 -0.60 -42.31 26.74
CA VAL A 313 0.06 -41.15 26.15
C VAL A 313 -1.01 -40.10 25.83
N VAL A 314 -1.02 -39.02 26.60
CA VAL A 314 -1.90 -37.87 26.37
C VAL A 314 -1.03 -36.72 25.90
N LEU A 315 -1.31 -36.19 24.70
CA LEU A 315 -0.69 -34.96 24.24
C LEU A 315 -1.47 -33.79 24.82
N GLN A 316 -0.76 -32.86 25.45
CA GLN A 316 -1.33 -31.60 25.94
C GLN A 316 -1.05 -30.50 24.91
N ALA A 317 -2.01 -29.57 24.83
CA ALA A 317 -1.95 -28.37 23.99
C ALA A 317 -0.85 -27.41 24.44
#